data_AF-E3RPW1-F1
#
_entry.id   AF-E3RPW1-F1
#
_cell.length_a   1.000
_cell.length_b   1.000
_cell.length_c   1.000
_cell.angle_alpha   90.00
_cell.angle_beta   90.00
_cell.angle_gamma   90.00
#
_symmetry.space_group_name_H-M   'P 1'
#
loop_
_entity.id
_entity.type
_entity.pdbx_description
1 polymer ?
#
loop_
_entity_poly.entity_id
_entity_poly.type
_entity_poly.pdbx_seq_one_letter_code
_entity_poly.pdbx_strand_id
1 'polypeptide(L)'
;MELIAELEKEKRGVYAGAVGYFGYGSVDGDKEIEGAMDTCIALRTMLVKDGIAYLQAGGGIVYDSDPYDEWMETINKLGANTLCITSAEEKHLAEQHEGDDAQ
;
A
#
# COMPACT_ATOMS: atom_id res chain seq x y z
N MET A 1 9.53 -3.08 -17.56
CA MET A 1 8.53 -3.95 -16.90
C MET A 1 8.74 -5.42 -17.21
N GLU A 2 9.28 -5.78 -18.38
CA GLU A 2 9.54 -7.17 -18.78
C GLU A 2 10.48 -7.90 -17.81
N LEU A 3 11.65 -7.34 -17.50
CA LEU A 3 12.59 -7.93 -16.52
C LEU A 3 11.96 -8.15 -15.13
N ILE A 4 11.11 -7.22 -14.68
CA ILE A 4 10.39 -7.36 -13.41
C ILE A 4 9.43 -8.57 -13.49
N ALA A 5 8.68 -8.69 -14.57
CA ALA A 5 7.74 -9.79 -14.77
C ALA A 5 8.44 -11.15 -14.94
N GLU A 6 9.66 -11.17 -15.48
CA GLU A 6 10.48 -12.38 -15.58
C GLU A 6 11.03 -12.83 -14.22
N LEU A 7 11.41 -11.88 -13.36
CA LEU A 7 12.03 -12.15 -12.06
C LEU A 7 11.02 -12.38 -10.93
N GLU A 8 9.86 -11.73 -10.97
CA GLU A 8 8.81 -11.89 -9.96
C GLU A 8 7.94 -13.11 -10.27
N LYS A 9 7.73 -13.97 -9.26
CA LYS A 9 6.98 -15.23 -9.40
C LYS A 9 5.46 -15.05 -9.38
N GLU A 10 4.99 -13.84 -9.07
CA GLU A 10 3.59 -13.52 -8.79
C GLU A 10 3.25 -12.16 -9.40
N LYS A 11 1.97 -11.94 -9.71
CA LYS A 11 1.50 -10.62 -10.17
C LYS A 11 1.51 -9.64 -9.00
N ARG A 12 1.92 -8.39 -9.26
CA ARG A 12 1.95 -7.31 -8.25
C ARG A 12 0.58 -6.88 -7.71
N GLY A 13 -0.51 -7.20 -8.41
CA GLY A 13 -1.85 -6.80 -7.98
C GLY A 13 -1.96 -5.28 -7.84
N VAL A 14 -2.30 -4.81 -6.63
CA VAL A 14 -2.43 -3.37 -6.33
C VAL A 14 -1.07 -2.69 -6.19
N TYR A 15 0.00 -3.41 -5.83
CA TYR A 15 1.31 -2.83 -5.54
C TYR A 15 1.90 -2.07 -6.73
N ALA A 16 2.33 -0.83 -6.48
CA ALA A 16 2.80 0.12 -7.48
C ALA A 16 1.75 0.49 -8.56
N GLY A 17 0.48 0.13 -8.36
CA GLY A 17 -0.67 0.66 -9.10
C GLY A 17 -1.10 2.03 -8.58
N ALA A 18 -2.33 2.44 -8.89
CA ALA A 18 -2.89 3.72 -8.47
C ALA A 18 -4.14 3.52 -7.60
N VAL A 19 -4.29 4.37 -6.58
CA VAL A 19 -5.48 4.48 -5.74
C VAL A 19 -5.94 5.93 -5.75
N GLY A 20 -7.22 6.18 -5.97
CA GLY A 20 -7.73 7.54 -6.09
C GLY A 20 -9.17 7.58 -6.58
N TYR A 21 -9.57 8.72 -7.12
CA TYR A 21 -10.91 8.94 -7.63
C TYR A 21 -10.91 9.73 -8.94
N PHE A 22 -12.03 9.59 -9.66
CA PHE A 22 -12.37 10.40 -10.82
C PHE A 22 -13.78 10.96 -10.61
N GLY A 23 -13.92 12.27 -10.73
CA GLY A 23 -15.19 12.97 -10.69
C GLY A 23 -15.90 12.91 -12.04
N TYR A 24 -17.23 12.99 -12.01
CA TYR A 24 -18.01 13.14 -13.24
C TYR A 24 -17.82 14.53 -13.82
N GLY A 25 -17.69 14.61 -15.15
CA GLY A 25 -17.87 15.88 -15.84
C GLY A 25 -19.32 16.35 -15.73
N SER A 26 -19.52 17.65 -15.86
CA SER A 26 -20.85 18.27 -15.92
C SER A 26 -20.97 19.20 -17.12
N VAL A 27 -22.19 19.58 -17.46
CA VAL A 27 -22.47 20.53 -18.53
C VAL A 27 -23.27 21.70 -17.94
N ASP A 28 -22.81 22.92 -18.19
CA ASP A 28 -23.51 24.15 -17.85
C ASP A 28 -23.75 24.97 -19.14
N GLY A 29 -24.97 24.90 -19.67
CA GLY A 29 -25.31 25.42 -20.99
C GLY A 29 -24.56 24.69 -22.11
N ASP A 30 -23.76 25.43 -22.89
CA ASP A 30 -22.90 24.89 -23.95
C ASP A 30 -21.47 24.55 -23.45
N LYS A 31 -21.21 24.69 -22.14
CA LYS A 31 -19.86 24.50 -21.57
C LYS A 31 -19.75 23.17 -20.84
N GLU A 32 -18.85 22.32 -21.31
CA GLU A 32 -18.43 21.12 -20.58
C GLU A 32 -17.41 21.50 -19.48
N ILE A 33 -17.61 20.94 -18.29
CA ILE A 33 -16.75 21.08 -17.12
C ILE A 33 -16.19 19.70 -16.81
N GLU A 34 -14.88 19.54 -16.91
CA GLU A 34 -14.22 18.27 -16.58
C GLU A 34 -14.29 17.97 -15.08
N GLY A 35 -14.52 16.71 -14.75
CA GLY A 35 -14.51 16.24 -13.38
C GLY A 35 -13.09 16.19 -12.82
N ALA A 36 -12.93 16.59 -11.55
CA ALA A 36 -11.64 16.51 -10.88
C ALA A 36 -11.17 15.05 -10.74
N MET A 37 -9.86 14.83 -10.78
CA MET A 37 -9.28 13.53 -10.46
C MET A 37 -8.06 13.72 -9.56
N ASP A 38 -7.84 12.75 -8.68
CA ASP A 38 -6.62 12.67 -7.89
C ASP A 38 -6.30 11.20 -7.59
N THR A 39 -5.02 10.86 -7.68
CA THR A 39 -4.52 9.49 -7.48
C THR A 39 -3.16 9.50 -6.81
N CYS A 40 -2.92 8.54 -5.92
CA CYS A 40 -1.61 8.23 -5.38
C CYS A 40 -1.13 6.87 -5.87
N ILE A 41 0.19 6.68 -5.81
CA ILE A 41 0.80 5.37 -6.09
C ILE A 41 0.57 4.48 -4.87
N ALA A 42 0.12 3.25 -5.10
CA ALA A 42 -0.11 2.24 -4.06
C ALA A 42 1.20 1.64 -3.54
N LEU A 43 1.98 2.47 -2.84
CA LEU A 43 3.16 2.09 -2.06
C LEU A 43 2.82 2.24 -0.57
N ARG A 44 3.58 1.53 0.30
CA ARG A 44 3.30 1.49 1.75
C ARG A 44 1.82 1.16 2.05
N THR A 45 1.20 0.37 1.18
CA THR A 45 -0.20 -0.06 1.26
C THR A 45 -0.24 -1.53 1.69
N MET A 46 -1.30 -1.92 2.38
CA MET A 46 -1.55 -3.30 2.80
C MET A 46 -2.81 -3.81 2.11
N LEU A 47 -2.74 -4.98 1.48
CA LEU A 47 -3.91 -5.68 0.98
C LEU A 47 -4.30 -6.75 2.00
N VAL A 48 -5.51 -6.69 2.56
CA VAL A 48 -5.99 -7.71 3.49
C VAL A 48 -7.03 -8.57 2.79
N LYS A 49 -6.82 -9.88 2.82
CA LYS A 49 -7.76 -10.86 2.27
C LYS A 49 -7.75 -12.12 3.13
N ASP A 50 -8.93 -12.62 3.48
CA ASP A 50 -9.11 -13.86 4.23
C ASP A 50 -8.28 -13.90 5.54
N GLY A 51 -8.21 -12.77 6.25
CA GLY A 51 -7.44 -12.63 7.49
C GLY A 51 -5.92 -12.50 7.31
N ILE A 52 -5.41 -12.45 6.08
CA ILE A 52 -3.97 -12.33 5.78
C ILE A 52 -3.70 -10.93 5.22
N ALA A 53 -2.74 -10.23 5.82
CA ALA A 53 -2.21 -8.97 5.32
C ALA A 53 -1.01 -9.22 4.40
N TYR A 54 -1.13 -8.81 3.13
CA TYR A 54 -0.08 -8.88 2.12
C TYR A 54 0.65 -7.54 2.04
N LEU A 55 1.96 -7.56 2.26
CA LEU A 55 2.83 -6.39 2.26
C LEU A 55 3.86 -6.51 1.15
N GLN A 56 4.02 -5.46 0.35
CA GLN A 56 4.99 -5.40 -0.74
C GLN A 56 5.77 -4.10 -0.71
N ALA A 57 7.07 -4.21 -0.97
CA ALA A 57 7.99 -3.10 -1.14
C ALA A 57 9.09 -3.51 -2.12
N GLY A 58 9.85 -2.53 -2.60
CA GLY A 58 11.00 -2.72 -3.45
C GLY A 58 11.80 -1.43 -3.56
N GLY A 59 12.95 -1.52 -4.22
CA GLY A 59 13.88 -0.43 -4.49
C GLY A 59 14.09 -0.19 -5.97
N GLY A 60 14.74 0.92 -6.31
CA GLY A 60 15.21 1.17 -7.66
C GLY A 60 16.65 0.68 -7.78
N ILE A 61 16.90 -0.28 -8.67
CA ILE A 61 18.25 -0.83 -8.87
C ILE A 61 18.99 -0.01 -9.92
N VAL A 62 20.19 0.45 -9.56
CA VAL A 62 21.12 1.18 -10.43
C VAL A 62 22.44 0.42 -10.56
N TYR A 63 23.36 0.93 -11.38
CA TYR A 63 24.61 0.24 -11.74
C TYR A 63 25.50 -0.08 -10.53
N ASP A 64 25.51 0.82 -9.55
CA ASP A 64 26.32 0.80 -8.34
C ASP A 64 25.55 0.32 -7.11
N SER A 65 24.31 -0.15 -7.27
CA SER A 65 23.53 -0.72 -6.16
C SER A 65 24.23 -1.92 -5.54
N ASP A 66 24.31 -1.94 -4.21
CA ASP A 66 24.71 -3.12 -3.45
C ASP A 66 23.49 -4.01 -3.13
N PRO A 67 23.50 -5.31 -3.46
CA PRO A 67 22.34 -6.18 -3.25
C PRO A 67 21.85 -6.25 -1.79
N TYR A 68 22.75 -6.16 -0.81
CA TYR A 68 22.38 -6.24 0.60
C TYR A 68 21.73 -4.94 1.08
N ASP A 69 22.28 -3.79 0.67
CA ASP A 69 21.70 -2.49 1.01
C ASP A 69 20.29 -2.31 0.43
N GLU A 70 20.06 -2.71 -0.82
CA GLU A 70 18.74 -2.67 -1.48
C GLU A 70 17.72 -3.59 -0.80
N TRP A 71 18.18 -4.76 -0.34
CA TRP A 71 17.36 -5.67 0.46
C TRP A 71 16.98 -5.03 1.80
N MET A 72 17.95 -4.45 2.51
CA MET A 72 17.71 -3.75 3.78
C MET A 72 16.77 -2.56 3.60
N GLU A 73 16.90 -1.79 2.51
CA GLU A 73 15.98 -0.71 2.17
C GLU A 73 14.54 -1.22 2.03
N THR A 74 14.36 -2.37 1.37
CA THR A 74 13.05 -2.99 1.18
C THR A 74 12.42 -3.40 2.51
N ILE A 75 13.22 -3.99 3.43
CA ILE A 75 12.78 -4.31 4.79
C ILE A 75 12.40 -3.04 5.56
N ASN A 76 13.22 -2.00 5.49
CA ASN A 76 12.94 -0.72 6.15
C ASN A 76 11.67 -0.05 5.61
N LYS A 77 11.38 -0.19 4.31
CA LYS A 77 10.13 0.29 3.72
C LYS A 77 8.91 -0.44 4.26
N LEU A 78 9.02 -1.75 4.49
CA LEU A 78 7.95 -2.54 5.09
C LEU A 78 7.76 -2.28 6.58
N GLY A 79 8.81 -1.87 7.29
CA GLY A 79 8.81 -1.69 8.74
C GLY A 79 7.65 -0.83 9.26
N ALA A 80 7.26 0.23 8.54
CA ALA A 80 6.12 1.06 8.91
C ALA A 80 4.78 0.29 8.92
N ASN A 81 4.55 -0.56 7.92
CA ASN A 81 3.33 -1.37 7.82
C ASN A 81 3.33 -2.47 8.89
N THR A 82 4.46 -3.15 9.08
CA THR A 82 4.60 -4.18 10.11
C THR A 82 4.36 -3.61 11.51
N LEU A 83 4.98 -2.48 11.83
CA LEU A 83 4.77 -1.79 13.11
C LEU A 83 3.31 -1.38 13.30
N CYS A 84 2.67 -0.87 12.24
CA CYS A 84 1.25 -0.50 12.27
C CYS A 84 0.39 -1.70 12.66
N ILE A 85 0.58 -2.86 12.02
CA ILE A 85 -0.17 -4.09 12.35
C ILE A 85 0.02 -4.46 13.83
N THR A 86 1.26 -4.59 14.29
CA THR A 86 1.55 -4.97 15.68
C THR A 86 0.93 -4.00 16.67
N SER A 87 1.11 -2.69 16.46
CA SER A 87 0.53 -1.66 17.34
C SER A 87 -1.00 -1.65 17.33
N ALA A 88 -1.63 -1.95 16.20
CA ALA A 88 -3.08 -2.03 16.08
C ALA A 88 -3.64 -3.27 16.79
N GLU A 89 -2.95 -4.41 16.70
CA GLU A 89 -3.31 -5.65 17.42
C GLU A 89 -3.18 -5.47 18.94
N GLU A 90 -2.08 -4.89 19.42
CA GLU A 90 -1.88 -4.58 20.84
C GLU A 90 -2.97 -3.65 21.38
N LYS A 91 -3.28 -2.59 20.63
CA LYS A 91 -4.35 -1.66 20.98
C LYS A 91 -5.71 -2.35 21.04
N HIS A 92 -6.02 -3.18 20.04
CA HIS A 92 -7.30 -3.88 19.99
C HIS A 92 -7.47 -4.88 21.14
N LEU A 93 -6.40 -5.58 21.52
CA LEU A 93 -6.39 -6.48 22.67
C LEU A 93 -6.68 -5.72 23.98
N ALA A 94 -6.04 -4.56 24.19
CA ALA A 94 -6.28 -3.73 25.36
C ALA A 94 -7.74 -3.26 25.46
N GLU A 95 -8.33 -2.82 24.35
CA GLU A 95 -9.74 -2.39 24.30
C GLU A 95 -10.72 -3.52 24.65
N GLN A 96 -10.41 -4.78 24.29
CA GLN A 96 -11.23 -5.94 24.65
C GLN A 96 -11.17 -6.22 26.17
N HIS A 97 -9.99 -6.14 26.77
CA HIS A 97 -9.82 -6.34 28.22
C HIS A 97 -10.53 -5.27 29.05
N GLU A 98 -10.48 -4.00 28.63
CA GLU A 98 -11.21 -2.91 29.30
C GLU A 98 -12.72 -3.05 29.19
N GLY A 99 -13.23 -3.64 28.11
CA GLY A 99 -14.65 -3.91 27.91
C GLY A 99 -15.18 -5.05 28.80
N ASP A 100 -14.37 -6.08 29.03
CA ASP A 100 -14.70 -7.22 29.90
C ASP A 100 -14.66 -6.84 31.39
N ASP A 101 -13.76 -5.94 31.79
CA ASP A 101 -13.66 -5.44 33.18
C ASP A 101 -14.78 -4.44 33.56
N ALA A 102 -15.52 -3.92 32.57
CA ALA A 102 -16.62 -2.97 32.75
C ALA A 102 -18.01 -3.63 32.88
N GLN A 103 -18.09 -4.97 32.88
CA GLN A 103 -19.33 -5.76 32.91
C GLN A 103 -19.46 -6.59 34.19
#